data_AF-A0A1K2G1B1-F1
#
_entry.id   AF-A0A1K2G1B1-F1
#
_cell.length_a   1.000
_cell.length_b   1.000
_cell.length_c   1.000
_cell.angle_alpha   90.00
_cell.angle_beta   90.00
_cell.angle_gamma   90.00
#
_symmetry.space_group_name_H-M   'P 1'
#
loop_
_entity.id
_entity.type
_entity.pdbx_description
1 polymer ?
#
loop_
_entity_poly.entity_id
_entity_poly.type
_entity_poly.pdbx_seq_one_letter_code
_entity_poly.pdbx_strand_id
1 'polypeptide(L)' 'MFGKKQQSKAPDLTSADAFAKGQKIYDRMERGECKDVTSELHATFGTKPKNG' A
#
# COMPACT_ATOMS: atom_id res chain seq x y z
N MET A 1 31.69 -9.68 7.45
CA MET A 1 30.84 -9.38 6.27
C MET A 1 29.52 -8.79 6.79
N PHE A 2 29.42 -7.46 6.87
CA PHE A 2 28.23 -6.79 7.38
C PHE A 2 27.12 -6.86 6.32
N GLY A 3 26.14 -7.73 6.56
CA GLY A 3 24.95 -7.86 5.73
C GLY A 3 24.27 -6.51 5.60
N LYS A 4 24.27 -5.96 4.38
CA LYS A 4 23.41 -4.83 4.01
C LYS A 4 21.98 -5.27 4.26
N LYS A 5 21.42 -4.89 5.41
CA LYS A 5 19.99 -4.94 5.65
C LYS A 5 19.38 -4.12 4.53
N GLN A 6 18.74 -4.80 3.59
CA GLN A 6 18.03 -4.20 2.47
C GLN A 6 16.96 -3.29 3.08
N GLN A 7 17.30 -2.01 3.19
CA GLN A 7 16.39 -0.95 3.58
C GLN A 7 15.34 -0.95 2.47
N SER A 8 14.22 -1.64 2.68
CA SER A 8 13.05 -1.50 1.85
C SER A 8 12.67 -0.03 1.92
N LYS A 9 13.00 0.73 0.85
CA LYS A 9 12.55 2.11 0.71
C LYS A 9 11.06 2.11 0.98
N ALA A 10 10.62 2.94 1.93
CA ALA A 10 9.20 3.11 2.17
C ALA A 10 8.52 3.48 0.85
N PRO A 11 7.31 2.96 0.58
CA PRO A 11 6.58 3.29 -0.63
C PRO A 11 6.37 4.80 -0.69
N ASP A 12 6.68 5.40 -1.85
CA ASP A 12 6.41 6.82 -2.09
C ASP A 12 4.92 7.02 -2.34
N LEU A 13 4.22 7.45 -1.30
CA LEU A 13 2.78 7.71 -1.32
C LEU A 13 2.41 9.09 -1.90
N THR A 14 3.40 9.92 -2.26
CA THR A 14 3.19 11.30 -2.74
C THR A 14 3.28 11.43 -4.26
N SER A 15 3.78 10.39 -4.93
CA SER A 15 3.81 10.34 -6.38
C SER A 15 2.39 10.34 -6.98
N ALA A 16 2.25 10.92 -8.18
CA ALA A 16 0.99 10.92 -8.92
C ALA A 16 0.47 9.50 -9.19
N ASP A 17 1.38 8.54 -9.40
CA ASP A 17 1.05 7.12 -9.60
C ASP A 17 0.49 6.48 -8.31
N ALA A 18 1.08 6.77 -7.16
CA ALA A 18 0.57 6.31 -5.87
C ALA A 18 -0.80 6.92 -5.54
N PHE A 19 -1.00 8.21 -5.86
CA PHE A 19 -2.30 8.87 -5.69
C PHE A 19 -3.37 8.22 -6.57
N ALA A 20 -3.10 7.99 -7.86
CA ALA A 20 -4.04 7.35 -8.78
C ALA A 20 -4.41 5.92 -8.34
N LYS A 21 -3.44 5.16 -7.81
CA LYS A 21 -3.67 3.84 -7.23
C LYS A 21 -4.55 3.92 -5.98
N GLY A 22 -4.29 4.87 -5.08
CA GLY A 22 -5.09 5.08 -3.87
C GLY A 22 -6.54 5.46 -4.19
N GLN A 23 -6.74 6.37 -5.15
CA GLN A 23 -8.07 6.78 -5.60
C GLN A 23 -8.90 5.61 -6.13
N LYS A 24 -8.31 4.72 -6.93
CA LYS A 24 -9.04 3.52 -7.42
C LYS A 24 -9.52 2.61 -6.31
N ILE A 25 -8.75 2.46 -5.24
CA ILE A 25 -9.17 1.65 -4.09
C ILE A 25 -10.29 2.41 -3.36
N TYR A 26 -10.11 3.70 -3.10
CA TYR A 26 -11.13 4.54 -2.47
C TYR A 26 -12.48 4.48 -3.19
N ASP A 27 -12.50 4.64 -4.52
CA ASP A 27 -13.70 4.52 -5.34
C ASP A 27 -14.38 3.15 -5.18
N ARG A 28 -13.60 2.08 -5.07
CA ARG A 28 -14.12 0.72 -4.82
C ARG A 28 -14.63 0.55 -3.38
N MET A 29 -14.07 1.28 -2.41
CA MET A 29 -14.61 1.31 -1.04
C MET A 29 -15.98 1.98 -1.03
N GLU A 30 -16.11 3.15 -1.67
CA GLU A 30 -17.37 3.88 -1.72
C GLU A 30 -18.49 3.08 -2.41
N ARG A 31 -18.15 2.26 -3.41
CA ARG A 31 -19.10 1.38 -4.10
C ARG A 31 -19.44 0.10 -3.32
N GLY A 32 -18.81 -0.15 -2.18
CA GLY A 32 -18.97 -1.40 -1.42
C GLY A 32 -18.37 -2.63 -2.13
N GLU A 33 -17.44 -2.42 -3.08
CA GLU A 33 -16.80 -3.48 -3.87
C GLU A 33 -15.49 -3.99 -3.22
N CYS A 34 -15.09 -3.41 -2.09
CA CYS A 34 -13.96 -3.89 -1.29
C CYS A 34 -14.42 -4.96 -0.30
N LYS A 35 -13.84 -6.16 -0.40
CA LYS A 35 -14.02 -7.23 0.60
C LYS A 35 -13.16 -6.98 1.85
N ASP A 36 -11.95 -6.48 1.65
CA ASP A 36 -11.00 -6.10 2.70
C ASP A 36 -10.13 -4.95 2.23
N VAL A 37 -10.51 -3.75 2.65
CA VAL A 37 -9.83 -2.48 2.38
C VAL A 37 -8.35 -2.53 2.76
N THR A 38 -8.04 -3.11 3.92
CA THR A 38 -6.70 -3.13 4.48
C THR A 38 -5.80 -4.03 3.63
N SER A 39 -6.30 -5.20 3.25
CA SER A 39 -5.58 -6.13 2.36
C SER A 39 -5.31 -5.53 0.99
N GLU A 40 -6.26 -4.81 0.40
CA GLU A 40 -6.11 -4.19 -0.92
C GLU A 40 -5.11 -3.02 -0.92
N LEU A 41 -5.13 -2.20 0.13
CA LEU A 41 -4.13 -1.14 0.33
C LEU A 41 -2.73 -1.73 0.53
N HIS A 42 -2.61 -2.80 1.33
CA HIS A 42 -1.35 -3.49 1.54
C HIS A 42 -0.80 -4.12 0.25
N ALA A 43 -1.65 -4.76 -0.56
CA ALA A 43 -1.26 -5.31 -1.85
C ALA A 43 -0.78 -4.22 -2.82
N THR A 44 -1.40 -3.04 -2.78
CA THR A 44 -1.11 -1.94 -3.71
C THR A 44 0.16 -1.17 -3.33
N PHE A 45 0.36 -0.92 -2.04
CA PHE A 45 1.47 -0.10 -1.56
C PHE A 45 2.61 -0.91 -0.93
N GLY A 46 2.46 -2.23 -0.83
CA GLY A 46 3.49 -3.12 -0.25
C GLY A 46 3.78 -2.82 1.22
N THR A 47 2.93 -2.05 1.89
CA THR A 47 2.97 -1.93 3.34
C THR A 47 2.60 -3.31 3.88
N LYS A 48 3.33 -3.87 4.86
CA LYS A 48 2.80 -4.97 5.67
C LYS A 48 2.26 -4.35 6.95
N PRO A 49 1.17 -4.88 7.53
CA PRO A 49 0.86 -4.54 8.91
C PRO A 49 2.06 -4.96 9.74
N LYS A 50 2.65 -4.01 10.48
CA LYS A 50 3.55 -4.37 11.58
C LYS A 50 2.66 -5.03 12.61
N ASN A 51 2.51 -6.36 12.53
CA ASN A 51 2.03 -7.12 13.68
C ASN A 51 2.98 -6.79 14.85
N GLY A 52 2.37 -6.42 15.97
CA GLY A 52 3.04 -5.94 17.19
C GLY A 52 3.99 -6.95 17.82
#